data_AF-A0A968PBY1-F1
#
_entry.id   AF-A0A968PBY1-F1
#
_cell.length_a   1.000
_cell.length_b   1.000
_cell.length_c   1.000
_cell.angle_alpha   90.00
_cell.angle_beta   90.00
_cell.angle_gamma   90.00
#
_symmetry.space_group_name_H-M   'P 1'
#
loop_
_entity.id
_entity.type
_entity.pdbx_description
1 polymer ?
#
loop_
_entity_poly.entity_id
_entity_poly.type
_entity_poly.pdbx_seq_one_letter_code
_entity_poly.pdbx_strand_id
1 'polypeptide(L)' 'MLKTYKAKVEQGGVIRLTEPADLPLNAQVFVSIVEDEETLGGIPVTMLLSEKSLSEYWDTPEEDEAWKDFQNGEK' A
#
# COMPACT_ATOMS: atom_id res chain seq x y z
N MET A 1 3.07 -17.41 -3.26
CA MET A 1 3.43 -15.97 -3.18
C MET A 1 2.32 -15.16 -3.79
N LEU A 2 1.81 -14.14 -3.10
CA LEU A 2 0.77 -13.24 -3.63
C LEU A 2 1.43 -12.27 -4.63
N LYS A 3 0.85 -12.13 -5.81
CA LYS A 3 1.28 -11.13 -6.81
C LYS A 3 0.14 -10.16 -7.06
N THR A 4 0.47 -8.87 -7.08
CA THR A 4 -0.48 -7.79 -7.37
C THR A 4 -0.15 -7.22 -8.75
N TYR A 5 -1.18 -7.03 -9.57
CA TYR A 5 -1.05 -6.46 -10.90
C TYR A 5 -1.84 -5.16 -10.97
N LYS A 6 -1.32 -4.17 -11.70
CA LYS A 6 -2.08 -2.97 -12.01
C LYS A 6 -3.08 -3.27 -13.12
N ALA A 7 -4.28 -2.74 -12.96
CA ALA A 7 -5.37 -2.91 -13.90
C ALA A 7 -6.17 -1.61 -14.01
N LYS A 8 -6.81 -1.41 -15.16
CA LYS A 8 -7.77 -0.33 -15.38
C LYS A 8 -9.15 -0.92 -15.62
N VAL A 9 -10.16 -0.20 -15.13
CA VAL A 9 -11.56 -0.48 -15.46
C VAL A 9 -11.87 0.25 -16.76
N GLU A 10 -12.15 -0.52 -17.82
CA GLU A 10 -12.61 0.01 -19.10
C GLU A 10 -14.13 0.22 -19.10
N GLN A 11 -14.62 0.80 -20.21
CA GLN A 11 -16.05 1.03 -20.40
C GLN A 11 -16.84 -0.27 -20.23
N GLY A 12 -17.92 -0.19 -19.44
CA GLY A 12 -18.76 -1.35 -19.13
C GLY A 12 -18.28 -2.21 -17.95
N GLY A 13 -17.26 -1.77 -17.21
CA GLY A 13 -16.80 -2.45 -15.99
C GLY A 13 -15.83 -3.60 -16.25
N VAL A 14 -15.26 -3.67 -17.46
CA VAL A 14 -14.27 -4.70 -17.82
C VAL A 14 -12.93 -4.34 -17.20
N ILE A 15 -12.34 -5.26 -16.42
CA ILE A 15 -11.02 -5.07 -15.82
C ILE A 15 -9.95 -5.59 -16.78
N ARG A 16 -9.01 -4.73 -17.16
CA ARG A 16 -7.86 -5.08 -18.01
C ARG A 16 -6.54 -4.77 -17.31
N LEU A 17 -5.66 -5.77 -17.27
CA LEU A 17 -4.30 -5.59 -16.76
C LEU A 17 -3.55 -4.61 -17.65
N THR A 18 -2.77 -3.72 -17.05
CA THR A 18 -1.94 -2.76 -17.80
C THR A 18 -0.71 -3.41 -18.41
N GLU A 19 -0.30 -4.55 -17.86
CA GLU A 19 0.87 -5.31 -18.29
C GLU A 19 0.50 -6.79 -18.46
N PRO A 20 1.14 -7.52 -19.40
CA PRO A 20 0.95 -8.95 -19.56
C PRO A 20 1.35 -9.70 -18.28
N ALA A 21 0.49 -10.62 -17.84
CA ALA A 21 0.75 -11.46 -16.68
C ALA A 21 0.64 -12.93 -17.08
N ASP A 22 1.64 -13.73 -16.68
CA ASP A 22 1.53 -15.19 -16.72
C ASP A 22 0.70 -15.65 -15.52
N LEU A 23 -0.58 -15.90 -15.76
CA LEU A 23 -1.53 -16.33 -14.75
C LEU A 23 -1.79 -17.84 -14.88
N PRO A 24 -1.62 -18.63 -13.81
CA PRO A 24 -1.92 -20.04 -13.87
C PRO A 24 -3.40 -20.28 -14.16
N LEU A 25 -3.69 -21.33 -14.93
CA LEU A 25 -5.06 -21.73 -15.23
C LEU A 25 -5.82 -21.98 -13.92
N ASN A 26 -7.04 -21.44 -13.80
CA ASN A 26 -7.90 -21.53 -12.62
C ASN A 26 -7.34 -20.86 -11.36
N ALA A 27 -6.43 -19.90 -11.48
CA ALA A 27 -6.01 -19.07 -10.35
C ALA A 27 -7.20 -18.34 -9.72
N GLN A 28 -7.29 -18.38 -8.39
CA GLN A 28 -8.19 -17.48 -7.66
C GLN A 28 -7.57 -16.08 -7.62
N VAL A 29 -8.35 -15.10 -8.09
CA VAL A 29 -7.92 -13.69 -8.14
C VAL A 29 -8.72 -12.85 -7.16
N PHE A 30 -8.06 -11.87 -6.55
CA PHE A 30 -8.68 -10.85 -5.71
C PHE A 30 -8.59 -9.51 -6.44
N VAL A 31 -9.70 -8.78 -6.46
CA VAL A 31 -9.80 -7.47 -7.11
C VAL A 31 -10.03 -6.43 -6.02
N SER A 32 -9.14 -5.44 -5.96
CA SER A 32 -9.31 -4.24 -5.15
C SER A 32 -9.49 -3.07 -6.08
N ILE A 33 -10.59 -2.34 -5.92
CA ILE A 33 -10.86 -1.11 -6.68
C ILE A 33 -10.40 0.07 -5.84
N VAL A 34 -9.65 0.97 -6.46
CA VAL A 34 -9.20 2.23 -5.86
C VAL A 34 -9.91 3.35 -6.63
N GLU A 35 -10.86 4.02 -5.97
CA GLU A 35 -11.75 5.00 -6.62
C GLU A 35 -11.09 6.35 -6.89
N ASP A 36 -10.00 6.66 -6.19
CA ASP A 36 -9.22 7.87 -6.36
C ASP A 36 -7.75 7.45 -6.51
N GLU A 37 -7.21 7.61 -7.74
CA GLU A 37 -5.94 7.01 -8.19
C GLU A 37 -4.75 7.45 -7.31
N GLU A 38 -4.93 8.54 -6.56
CA GLU A 38 -3.92 9.12 -5.68
C GLU A 38 -4.25 8.91 -4.20
N THR A 39 -5.52 8.86 -3.79
CA THR A 39 -5.91 8.79 -2.37
C THR A 39 -7.02 7.78 -2.04
N LEU A 40 -6.97 7.15 -0.87
CA LEU A 40 -8.10 6.44 -0.28
C LEU A 40 -8.61 7.25 0.90
N GLY A 41 -9.79 7.87 0.76
CA GLY A 41 -10.35 8.73 1.81
C GLY A 41 -9.53 9.99 2.10
N GLY A 42 -8.84 10.54 1.10
CA GLY A 42 -7.95 11.71 1.24
C GLY A 42 -6.52 11.38 1.70
N ILE A 43 -6.21 10.09 1.94
CA ILE A 43 -4.87 9.63 2.29
C ILE A 43 -4.19 9.07 1.05
N PRO A 44 -2.97 9.53 0.69
CA PRO A 44 -2.26 9.01 -0.47
C PRO A 44 -2.09 7.49 -0.41
N VAL A 45 -2.36 6.77 -1.51
CA VAL A 45 -2.22 5.29 -1.56
C VAL A 45 -0.79 4.85 -1.22
N THR A 46 0.19 5.69 -1.53
CA THR A 46 1.61 5.50 -1.14
C THR A 46 1.82 5.52 0.38
N MET A 47 1.01 6.24 1.14
CA MET A 47 1.08 6.32 2.61
C MET A 47 0.57 5.03 3.26
N LEU A 48 -0.48 4.42 2.69
CA LEU A 48 -1.00 3.11 3.14
C LEU A 48 -0.01 1.95 2.91
N LEU A 49 0.89 2.10 1.94
CA LEU A 49 1.97 1.14 1.67
C LEU A 49 3.17 1.34 2.61
N SER A 50 3.36 2.55 3.16
CA SER A 50 4.44 2.86 4.11
C SER A 50 4.13 2.40 5.53
N GLU A 51 2.88 2.52 5.99
CA GLU A 51 2.52 2.19 7.37
C GLU A 51 2.79 0.70 7.70
N LYS A 52 2.42 -0.20 6.79
CA LYS A 52 2.66 -1.64 6.96
C LYS A 52 4.15 -2.00 6.85
N SER A 53 4.91 -1.30 6.02
CA SER A 53 6.35 -1.54 5.84
C SER A 53 7.22 -0.93 6.96
N LEU A 54 6.74 0.12 7.63
CA LEU A 54 7.40 0.72 8.80
C LEU A 54 7.00 0.02 10.10
N SER A 55 5.78 -0.54 10.19
CA SER A 55 5.30 -1.18 11.42
C SER A 55 6.16 -2.32 11.94
N GLU A 56 6.94 -3.00 11.09
CA GLU A 56 7.84 -4.07 11.51
C GLU A 56 9.11 -3.56 12.23
N TYR A 57 9.45 -2.27 12.08
CA TYR A 57 10.64 -1.66 12.68
C TYR A 57 10.32 -0.50 13.64
N TRP A 58 9.10 0.02 13.61
CA TRP A 58 8.67 1.21 14.36
C TRP A 58 8.47 0.98 15.87
N ASP A 59 8.19 -0.25 16.30
CA ASP A 59 8.02 -0.62 17.72
C ASP A 59 9.37 -1.00 18.37
N THR A 60 10.50 -0.52 17.84
CA THR A 60 11.80 -0.77 18.46
C THR A 60 12.04 0.23 19.60
N PRO A 61 12.41 -0.26 20.81
CA PRO A 61 12.59 0.61 21.98
C PRO A 61 13.70 1.65 21.81
N GLU A 62 14.57 1.50 20.81
CA GLU A 62 15.64 2.43 20.47
C GLU A 62 15.10 3.70 19.77
N GLU A 63 14.02 3.60 18.99
CA GLU A 63 13.34 4.77 18.41
C GLU A 63 12.55 5.56 19.47
N ASP A 64 11.94 4.87 20.43
CA ASP A 64 11.24 5.50 21.57
C ASP A 64 12.17 6.39 22.42
N GLU A 65 13.43 5.98 22.62
CA GLU A 65 14.44 6.81 23.29
C GLU A 65 14.89 7.99 22.44
N ALA A 66 15.13 7.77 21.14
CA ALA A 66 15.47 8.85 20.21
C ALA A 66 14.37 9.93 20.13
N TRP A 67 13.11 9.53 20.26
CA TRP A 67 11.95 10.42 20.25
C TRP A 67 11.76 11.18 21.57
N LYS A 68 12.13 10.58 22.71
CA LYS A 68 12.16 11.26 24.01
C LYS A 68 13.18 12.40 24.04
N ASP A 69 14.35 12.19 23.45
CA ASP A 69 15.40 13.22 23.38
C ASP A 69 14.98 14.38 22.45
N PHE A 70 14.23 14.08 21.39
CA PHE A 70 13.73 15.10 20.46
C PHE A 70 12.64 15.99 21.08
N GLN A 71 11.75 15.45 21.91
CA GLN A 71 10.70 16.24 22.58
C GLN A 71 11.21 17.09 23.75
N ASN A 72 12.33 16.69 24.37
CA ASN A 72 12.94 17.43 25.46
C ASN A 72 13.96 18.49 25.00
N GLY A 73 14.23 18.57 23.69
CA GLY A 73 15.17 19.52 23.08
C GLY A 73 14.64 20.95 22.89
N GLU A 74 13.38 21.25 23.24
CA GLU A 74 12.82 22.61 23.21
C GLU A 74 12.86 23.32 24.57
N LYS A 75 14.07 23.50 25.12
CA LYS A 75 14.32 24.53 26.15
C LYS A 75 15.62 25.29 25.91
#